data_AF-A0A9E0XHL3-F1
#
_entry.id   AF-A0A9E0XHL3-F1
#
_cell.length_a   1.000
_cell.length_b   1.000
_cell.length_c   1.000
_cell.angle_alpha   90.00
_cell.angle_beta   90.00
_cell.angle_gamma   90.00
#
_symmetry.space_group_name_H-M   'P 1'
#
loop_
_entity.id
_entity.type
_entity.pdbx_description
1 polymer ?
#
loop_
_entity_poly.entity_id
_entity_poly.type
_entity_poly.pdbx_seq_one_letter_code
_entity_poly.pdbx_strand_id
1 'polypeptide(L)' 'MTTTFSTLTKLPADPIYGMQVIFKSDPRPNKINLSIGVCQDPEGKVVRFKAAVAAEERLHLQKLSK' A
#
# COMPACT_ATOMS: atom_id res chain seq x y z
N MET A 1 37.93 -3.97 -4.67
CA MET A 1 36.69 -3.19 -4.88
C MET A 1 35.83 -3.34 -3.63
N THR A 2 35.78 -2.33 -2.77
CA THR A 2 34.99 -2.35 -1.54
C THR A 2 33.59 -1.83 -1.83
N THR A 3 32.61 -2.74 -1.89
CA THR A 3 31.22 -2.42 -2.20
C THR A 3 30.58 -1.72 -1.00
N THR A 4 30.11 -0.47 -1.19
CA THR A 4 29.58 0.47 -0.17
C THR A 4 28.49 -0.08 0.76
N PHE A 5 27.88 -1.21 0.44
CA PHE A 5 26.81 -1.84 1.22
C PHE A 5 27.21 -3.16 1.90
N SER A 6 28.49 -3.52 1.94
CA SER A 6 28.94 -4.81 2.51
C SER A 6 28.65 -4.98 4.01
N THR A 7 28.39 -3.89 4.73
CA THR A 7 28.07 -3.88 6.17
C THR A 7 26.58 -3.71 6.46
N LEU A 8 25.73 -3.62 5.43
CA LEU A 8 24.30 -3.39 5.62
C LEU A 8 23.59 -4.69 6.02
N THR A 9 23.17 -4.77 7.27
CA THR A 9 22.39 -5.91 7.78
C THR A 9 20.92 -5.77 7.38
N LYS A 10 20.33 -6.84 6.84
CA LYS A 10 18.90 -6.88 6.52
C LYS A 10 18.07 -6.89 7.81
N LEU A 11 17.15 -5.93 7.93
CA LEU A 11 16.19 -5.91 9.02
C LEU A 11 15.08 -6.98 8.81
N PRO A 12 14.49 -7.50 9.89
CA PRO A 12 13.34 -8.39 9.79
C PRO A 12 12.17 -7.69 9.08
N ALA A 13 11.36 -8.48 8.38
CA ALA A 13 10.17 -7.97 7.71
C ALA A 13 9.17 -7.43 8.74
N ASP A 14 8.46 -6.36 8.38
CA ASP A 14 7.40 -5.82 9.23
C ASP A 14 6.30 -6.89 9.46
N PRO A 15 5.92 -7.19 10.72
CA PRO A 15 4.96 -8.25 11.03
C PRO A 15 3.58 -8.06 10.37
N ILE A 16 3.17 -6.81 10.12
CA ILE A 16 1.88 -6.49 9.49
C ILE A 16 2.00 -6.67 7.98
N TYR A 17 3.05 -6.13 7.36
CA TYR A 17 3.25 -6.24 5.91
C TYR A 17 3.66 -7.64 5.45
N GLY A 18 4.25 -8.47 6.33
CA GLY A 18 4.57 -9.86 6.04
C GLY A 18 3.35 -10.70 5.65
N MET A 19 2.20 -10.44 6.29
CA MET A 19 0.95 -11.17 6.00
C MET A 19 0.40 -10.88 4.60
N GLN A 20 0.58 -9.66 4.09
CA GLN A 20 0.24 -9.34 2.70
C GLN A 20 1.08 -10.13 1.69
N VAL A 21 2.37 -10.32 1.97
CA VAL A 21 3.26 -11.09 1.08
C VAL A 21 2.80 -12.55 1.00
N ILE A 22 2.47 -13.13 2.16
CA ILE A 22 1.94 -14.50 2.24
C ILE A 22 0.60 -14.59 1.51
N PHE A 23 -0.33 -13.67 1.78
CA PHE A 23 -1.63 -13.63 1.12
C PHE A 23 -1.49 -13.53 -0.40
N LYS A 24 -0.63 -12.65 -0.92
CA LYS A 24 -0.41 -12.49 -2.37
C LYS A 24 0.17 -13.75 -3.02
N SER A 25 1.08 -14.45 -2.34
CA SER A 25 1.78 -15.63 -2.87
C SER A 25 0.92 -16.91 -2.87
N ASP A 26 -0.20 -16.92 -2.16
CA ASP A 26 -1.10 -18.07 -2.08
C ASP A 26 -1.89 -18.27 -3.40
N PRO A 27 -1.82 -19.44 -4.06
CA PRO A 27 -2.49 -19.64 -5.35
C PRO A 27 -4.01 -19.89 -5.24
N ARG A 28 -4.56 -20.07 -4.03
CA ARG A 28 -5.98 -20.39 -3.87
C ARG A 28 -6.87 -19.25 -4.39
N PRO A 29 -7.81 -19.50 -5.32
CA PRO A 29 -8.60 -18.44 -5.95
C PRO A 29 -9.60 -17.77 -4.99
N ASN A 30 -10.09 -18.50 -3.99
CA ASN A 30 -11.13 -18.04 -3.06
C ASN A 30 -10.57 -17.65 -1.67
N LYS A 31 -9.29 -17.26 -1.61
CA LYS A 31 -8.66 -16.79 -0.36
C LYS A 31 -9.22 -15.43 0.05
N ILE A 32 -9.39 -15.20 1.36
CA ILE A 32 -9.91 -13.95 1.93
C ILE A 32 -8.81 -13.28 2.78
N ASN A 33 -8.59 -11.98 2.58
CA ASN A 33 -7.63 -11.21 3.36
C ASN A 33 -8.31 -10.40 4.45
N LEU A 34 -8.16 -10.80 5.71
CA LEU A 34 -8.65 -10.09 6.90
C LEU A 34 -7.50 -9.54 7.77
N SER A 35 -6.27 -9.55 7.26
CA SER A 35 -5.07 -9.21 8.04
C SER A 35 -4.82 -7.70 8.18
N ILE A 36 -5.31 -6.90 7.22
CA ILE A 36 -5.09 -5.45 7.18
C ILE A 36 -6.42 -4.73 7.34
N GLY A 37 -6.51 -3.86 8.35
CA GLY A 37 -7.67 -2.99 8.62
C GLY A 37 -7.75 -1.79 7.68
N VAL A 38 -7.83 -2.04 6.37
CA VAL A 38 -8.03 -1.00 5.35
C VAL A 38 -9.46 -1.08 4.82
N CYS A 39 -10.10 0.08 4.69
CA CYS A 39 -11.43 0.20 4.09
C CYS A 39 -11.37 -0.19 2.61
N GLN A 40 -12.16 -1.19 2.24
CA GLN A 40 -12.26 -1.71 0.89
C GLN A 40 -13.69 -1.55 0.36
N ASP A 41 -13.80 -1.42 -0.95
CA ASP A 41 -15.07 -1.48 -1.66
C ASP A 41 -15.56 -2.96 -1.78
N PRO A 42 -16.78 -3.20 -2.30
CA PRO A 42 -17.32 -4.55 -2.47
C PRO A 42 -16.43 -5.47 -3.34
N GLU A 43 -15.59 -4.90 -4.19
CA GLU A 43 -14.65 -5.60 -5.07
C GLU A 43 -13.28 -5.86 -4.40
N GLY A 44 -13.09 -5.46 -3.14
CA GLY A 44 -11.85 -5.66 -2.38
C GLY A 44 -10.73 -4.68 -2.72
N LYS A 45 -11.03 -3.54 -3.34
CA LYS A 45 -10.06 -2.46 -3.61
C LYS A 45 -10.13 -1.39 -2.54
N VAL A 46 -8.99 -0.74 -2.30
CA VAL A 46 -8.90 0.38 -1.36
C VAL A 46 -9.77 1.54 -1.82
N VAL A 47 -10.63 2.03 -0.93
CA VAL A 47 -11.57 3.12 -1.24
C VAL A 47 -10.83 4.44 -1.47
N ARG A 48 -11.11 5.09 -2.60
CA ARG A 48 -10.80 6.51 -2.83
C ARG A 48 -12.05 7.34 -2.61
N PHE A 49 -12.15 7.99 -1.45
CA PHE A 49 -13.31 8.80 -1.10
C PHE A 49 -13.50 9.97 -2.07
N LYS A 50 -14.66 10.06 -2.72
CA LYS A 50 -14.97 11.11 -3.71
C LYS A 50 -14.69 12.53 -3.18
N ALA A 51 -15.02 12.79 -1.92
CA ALA A 51 -14.77 14.07 -1.28
C ALA A 51 -13.27 14.40 -1.16
N ALA A 52 -12.43 13.41 -0.83
CA ALA A 52 -10.99 13.56 -0.76
C ALA A 52 -10.39 13.84 -2.14
N VAL A 53 -10.81 13.09 -3.17
CA VAL A 53 -10.37 13.29 -4.56
C VAL A 53 -10.70 14.70 -5.04
N ALA A 54 -11.93 15.16 -4.82
CA ALA A 54 -12.33 16.51 -5.22
C ALA A 54 -11.55 17.60 -4.47
N ALA A 55 -11.13 17.35 -3.23
CA ALA A 55 -10.27 18.27 -2.48
C ALA A 55 -8.85 18.31 -3.06
N GLU A 56 -8.28 17.16 -3.41
CA GLU A 56 -6.98 17.05 -4.09
C GLU A 56 -6.97 17.84 -5.40
N GLU A 57 -8.01 17.69 -6.23
CA GLU A 57 -8.16 18.40 -7.51
C GLU A 57 -8.23 19.92 -7.33
N ARG A 58 -9.02 20.41 -6.37
CA ARG A 58 -9.09 21.85 -6.06
C ARG A 58 -7.74 22.40 -5.61
N LEU A 59 -7.05 21.70 -4.72
CA LEU A 59 -5.72 22.10 -4.24
C LEU A 59 -4.69 22.09 -5.38
N HIS A 60 -4.78 21.14 -6.30
CA HIS A 60 -3.90 21.07 -7.46
C HIS A 60 -4.10 22.27 -8.40
N LEU A 61 -5.34 22.60 -8.73
CA LEU A 61 -5.68 23.76 -9.58
C LEU A 61 -5.23 25.08 -8.95
N GLN A 62 -5.39 25.26 -7.63
CA GLN A 62 -4.91 26.45 -6.91
C GLN A 62 -3.38 26.59 -6.93
N LYS A 63 -2.65 25.48 -6.96
CA LYS A 63 -1.18 25.51 -7.03
C LYS A 63 -0.68 25.84 -8.44
N LEU A 64 -1.41 25.45 -9.48
CA LEU A 64 -1.11 25.79 -10.88
C LEU A 64 -1.41 27.24 -11.23
N SER A 65 -2.30 27.91 -10.47
CA SER A 65 -2.62 29.33 -10.66
C SER A 65 -1.68 30.28 -9.92
N LYS A 66 -0.58 29.80 -9.35
CA LYS A 66 0.49 30.58 -8.71
C LYS A 66 1.77 30.46 -9.53
#